data_AF-K9PM22-F1
#
_entry.id   AF-K9PM22-F1
#
_cell.length_a   1.000
_cell.length_b   1.000
_cell.length_c   1.000
_cell.angle_alpha   90.00
_cell.angle_beta   90.00
_cell.angle_gamma   90.00
#
_symmetry.space_group_name_H-M   'P 1'
#
loop_
_entity.id
_entity.type
_entity.pdbx_description
1 polymer ?
#
loop_
_entity_poly.entity_id
_entity_poly.type
_entity_poly.pdbx_seq_one_letter_code
_entity_poly.pdbx_strand_id
1 'polypeptide(L)'
;MTFWFLLVLGLVTYLMVQRIVAHNTRTPVWLLWLVLMTPALVWTVWVAIYGEKQPPSRPLILLMLWLIVICPPLFWLLFRLGRYSSKEFQTELPAPESPSANHPTAEPVPVHPIEPTEETQLRNCFPWSVYYIQNIEYRPQAVICRGQLRTTANNAYQQIKANIEAQFGDRFLLIFQEGNNNKPFFVLVPNTQAAKQANTSNPEQLTRPGLALLLLVATLITTTLVGAQNAVATLPPIWKLPSLAQTILSNPAVLLPGLPYALGLMTILGIHELGHYLTARFYKIRSTLPYFIPMPFFLGTFGAFIQMRSPIPNRKALFDVSIMGPIAGFIATLPVIIWGLAHSDIVPLNEKTGLLNPEALNPKYSILLALLSKLALGGALTPKSAIDLHPVAVAGFLGLIVTALNLMPVGQLDGGHIVHAMFGQRTAMVIGQIARLLLLLLSLIQAEFFLWAMILLFIPLIDEPALNDVTELDNKRDVLGLLMMALLLIIVLPLPQAIANWLQI
;
A
#
# COMPACT_ATOMS: atom_id res chain seq x y z
N MET A 1 -21.79 19.11 -12.69
CA MET A 1 -20.50 18.45 -12.37
C MET A 1 -20.58 16.92 -12.45
N THR A 2 -21.70 16.31 -12.08
CA THR A 2 -21.96 14.86 -12.08
C THR A 2 -21.76 14.15 -13.43
N PHE A 3 -22.17 14.77 -14.55
CA PHE A 3 -22.01 14.17 -15.90
C PHE A 3 -20.53 14.01 -16.32
N TRP A 4 -19.72 15.05 -16.14
CA TRP A 4 -18.28 15.00 -16.44
C TRP A 4 -17.54 14.00 -15.56
N PHE A 5 -17.92 13.91 -14.28
CA PHE A 5 -17.38 12.92 -13.35
C PHE A 5 -17.69 11.49 -13.80
N LEU A 6 -18.93 11.19 -14.23
CA LEU A 6 -19.27 9.85 -14.70
C LEU A 6 -18.57 9.49 -16.02
N LEU A 7 -18.37 10.46 -16.92
CA LEU A 7 -17.66 10.25 -18.18
C LEU A 7 -16.17 9.91 -17.93
N VAL A 8 -15.52 10.65 -17.03
CA VAL A 8 -14.14 10.36 -16.61
C VAL A 8 -14.06 9.03 -15.86
N LEU A 9 -14.95 8.77 -14.91
CA LEU A 9 -15.01 7.52 -14.15
C LEU A 9 -15.26 6.32 -15.09
N GLY A 10 -16.15 6.46 -16.07
CA GLY A 10 -16.46 5.44 -17.06
C GLY A 10 -15.28 5.14 -17.98
N LEU A 11 -14.58 6.17 -18.47
CA LEU A 11 -13.40 6.01 -19.31
C LEU A 11 -12.24 5.35 -18.54
N VAL A 12 -11.96 5.81 -17.32
CA VAL A 12 -10.89 5.27 -16.47
C VAL A 12 -11.17 3.82 -16.11
N THR A 13 -12.41 3.49 -15.70
CA THR A 13 -12.80 2.11 -15.38
C THR A 13 -12.74 1.20 -16.60
N TYR A 14 -13.13 1.68 -17.78
CA TYR A 14 -13.05 0.89 -19.02
C TYR A 14 -11.60 0.56 -19.40
N LEU A 15 -10.73 1.58 -19.45
CA LEU A 15 -9.31 1.40 -19.77
C LEU A 15 -8.61 0.50 -18.74
N MET A 16 -9.01 0.60 -17.47
CA MET A 16 -8.49 -0.22 -16.40
C MET A 16 -8.90 -1.70 -16.55
N VAL A 17 -10.19 -1.98 -16.77
CA VAL A 17 -10.66 -3.36 -17.01
C VAL A 17 -10.03 -3.93 -18.27
N GLN A 18 -9.89 -3.13 -19.33
CA GLN A 18 -9.22 -3.54 -20.57
C GLN A 18 -7.76 -3.95 -20.30
N ARG A 19 -7.01 -3.15 -19.54
CA ARG A 19 -5.58 -3.41 -19.30
C ARG A 19 -5.32 -4.61 -18.39
N ILE A 20 -6.21 -4.86 -17.42
CA ILE A 20 -6.00 -5.86 -16.36
C ILE A 20 -6.64 -7.21 -16.73
N VAL A 21 -7.80 -7.18 -17.38
CA VAL A 21 -8.66 -8.37 -17.53
C VAL A 21 -8.70 -8.89 -18.95
N ALA A 22 -8.51 -8.05 -19.98
CA ALA A 22 -8.70 -8.46 -21.39
C ALA A 22 -7.83 -9.65 -21.82
N HIS A 23 -6.63 -9.82 -21.27
CA HIS A 23 -5.74 -10.93 -21.59
C HIS A 23 -6.04 -12.23 -20.83
N ASN A 24 -6.93 -12.17 -19.84
CA ASN A 24 -7.14 -13.25 -18.87
C ASN A 24 -8.54 -13.90 -18.99
N THR A 25 -9.45 -13.31 -19.77
CA THR A 25 -10.83 -13.80 -19.90
C THR A 25 -11.40 -13.68 -21.32
N ARG A 26 -12.17 -14.69 -21.74
CA ARG A 26 -13.06 -14.67 -22.92
C ARG A 26 -14.29 -13.78 -22.75
N THR A 27 -14.62 -13.36 -21.54
CA THR A 27 -15.74 -12.43 -21.33
C THR A 27 -15.39 -11.06 -21.92
N PRO A 28 -16.28 -10.47 -22.72
CA PRO A 28 -15.98 -9.22 -23.37
C PRO A 28 -15.87 -8.09 -22.34
N VAL A 29 -14.82 -7.27 -22.48
CA VAL A 29 -14.45 -6.20 -21.55
C VAL A 29 -15.61 -5.23 -21.29
N TRP A 30 -16.42 -4.94 -22.30
CA TRP A 30 -17.57 -4.04 -22.18
C TRP A 30 -18.64 -4.58 -21.21
N LEU A 31 -18.81 -5.89 -21.12
CA LEU A 31 -19.79 -6.54 -20.24
C LEU A 31 -19.33 -6.47 -18.78
N LEU A 32 -18.06 -6.75 -18.53
CA LEU A 32 -17.43 -6.64 -17.21
C LEU A 32 -17.42 -5.19 -16.72
N TRP A 33 -17.14 -4.24 -17.62
CA TRP A 33 -17.22 -2.82 -17.35
C TRP A 33 -18.64 -2.37 -17.01
N LEU A 34 -19.64 -2.83 -17.77
CA LEU A 34 -21.04 -2.47 -17.55
C LEU A 34 -21.54 -2.92 -16.18
N VAL A 35 -21.17 -4.12 -15.74
CA VAL A 35 -21.49 -4.64 -14.38
C VAL A 35 -20.83 -3.80 -13.28
N LEU A 36 -19.64 -3.27 -13.52
CA LEU A 36 -18.98 -2.40 -12.55
C LEU A 36 -19.62 -1.00 -12.51
N MET A 37 -20.09 -0.49 -13.65
CA MET A 37 -20.68 0.84 -13.79
C MET A 37 -22.18 0.89 -13.47
N THR A 38 -22.87 -0.24 -13.36
CA THR A 38 -24.32 -0.28 -13.09
C THR A 38 -24.76 0.54 -11.87
N PRO A 39 -24.10 0.50 -10.70
CA PRO A 39 -24.47 1.34 -9.56
C PRO A 39 -24.36 2.85 -9.86
N ALA A 40 -23.30 3.25 -10.58
CA ALA A 40 -23.06 4.65 -10.94
C ALA A 40 -24.06 5.15 -12.00
N LEU A 41 -24.40 4.32 -12.99
CA LEU A 41 -25.39 4.63 -14.02
C LEU A 41 -26.78 4.81 -13.42
N VAL A 42 -27.21 3.90 -12.53
CA VAL A 42 -28.50 3.99 -11.84
C VAL A 42 -28.60 5.27 -11.00
N TRP A 43 -27.52 5.65 -10.31
CA TRP A 43 -27.46 6.93 -9.59
C TRP A 43 -27.65 8.13 -10.51
N THR A 44 -26.97 8.15 -11.65
CA THR A 44 -27.08 9.30 -12.57
C THR A 44 -28.42 9.41 -13.28
N VAL A 45 -29.05 8.28 -13.62
CA VAL A 45 -30.42 8.28 -14.17
C VAL A 45 -31.40 8.82 -13.13
N TRP A 46 -31.24 8.45 -11.86
CA TRP A 46 -32.06 9.00 -10.78
C TRP A 46 -31.89 10.51 -10.62
N VAL A 47 -30.65 10.99 -10.54
CA VAL A 47 -30.34 12.42 -10.40
C VAL A 47 -30.85 13.22 -11.61
N ALA A 48 -30.82 12.64 -12.82
CA ALA A 48 -31.34 13.27 -14.02
C ALA A 48 -32.87 13.40 -14.04
N ILE A 49 -33.60 12.44 -13.44
CA ILE A 49 -35.07 12.44 -13.41
C ILE A 49 -35.62 13.29 -12.25
N TYR A 50 -35.02 13.23 -11.07
CA TYR A 50 -35.57 13.83 -9.83
C TYR A 50 -34.84 15.08 -9.34
N GLY A 51 -33.67 15.40 -9.91
CA GLY A 51 -32.85 16.56 -9.55
C GLY A 51 -32.08 16.39 -8.23
N GLU A 52 -31.00 17.16 -8.06
CA GLU A 52 -30.05 17.02 -6.94
C GLU A 52 -30.62 17.42 -5.55
N LYS A 53 -31.79 18.07 -5.51
CA LYS A 53 -32.35 18.66 -4.27
C LYS A 53 -33.33 17.77 -3.51
N GLN A 54 -33.70 16.60 -4.04
CA GLN A 54 -34.60 15.67 -3.36
C GLN A 54 -33.82 14.49 -2.77
N PRO A 55 -33.97 14.17 -1.47
CA PRO A 55 -33.34 12.98 -0.90
C PRO A 55 -33.90 11.72 -1.60
N PRO A 56 -33.05 10.73 -1.93
CA PRO A 56 -33.49 9.52 -2.60
C PRO A 56 -34.51 8.76 -1.74
N SER A 57 -35.52 8.19 -2.38
CA SER A 57 -36.54 7.41 -1.68
C SER A 57 -35.91 6.16 -1.05
N ARG A 58 -36.40 5.75 0.13
CA ARG A 58 -35.95 4.52 0.83
C ARG A 58 -35.81 3.28 -0.07
N PRO A 59 -36.72 2.97 -1.02
CA PRO A 59 -36.55 1.82 -1.91
C PRO A 59 -35.37 1.96 -2.88
N LEU A 60 -35.02 3.18 -3.31
CA LEU A 60 -33.87 3.41 -4.17
C LEU A 60 -32.55 3.22 -3.43
N ILE A 61 -32.48 3.70 -2.18
CA ILE A 61 -31.31 3.49 -1.33
C ILE A 61 -31.07 1.99 -1.13
N LEU A 62 -32.14 1.22 -0.87
CA LEU A 62 -32.05 -0.24 -0.75
C LEU A 62 -31.63 -0.90 -2.06
N LEU A 63 -32.18 -0.48 -3.21
CA LEU A 63 -31.80 -1.00 -4.53
C LEU A 63 -30.33 -0.73 -4.85
N MET A 64 -29.83 0.47 -4.54
CA MET A 64 -28.42 0.83 -4.73
C MET A 64 -27.50 0.02 -3.83
N LEU A 65 -27.89 -0.16 -2.57
CA LEU A 65 -27.13 -0.97 -1.62
C LEU A 65 -27.07 -2.44 -2.10
N TRP A 66 -28.17 -2.94 -2.68
CA TRP A 66 -28.23 -4.26 -3.29
C TRP A 66 -27.33 -4.37 -4.54
N LEU A 67 -27.35 -3.37 -5.42
CA LEU A 67 -26.50 -3.30 -6.62
C LEU A 67 -25.01 -3.25 -6.25
N ILE A 68 -24.62 -2.48 -5.24
CA ILE A 68 -23.23 -2.38 -4.76
C ILE A 68 -22.75 -3.72 -4.18
N VAL A 69 -23.63 -4.47 -3.52
CA VAL A 69 -23.30 -5.78 -2.94
C VAL A 69 -23.24 -6.89 -4.00
N ILE A 70 -24.05 -6.82 -5.05
CA ILE A 70 -24.19 -7.90 -6.05
C ILE A 70 -23.29 -7.73 -7.27
N CYS A 71 -22.98 -6.50 -7.68
CA CYS A 71 -22.15 -6.27 -8.85
C CYS A 71 -20.72 -6.87 -8.70
N PRO A 72 -20.03 -6.77 -7.54
CA PRO A 72 -18.72 -7.40 -7.35
C PRO A 72 -18.70 -8.94 -7.45
N PRO A 73 -19.59 -9.71 -6.80
CA PRO A 73 -19.63 -11.15 -6.99
C PRO A 73 -20.08 -11.55 -8.40
N LEU A 74 -20.97 -10.79 -9.04
CA LEU A 74 -21.36 -11.03 -10.44
C LEU A 74 -20.18 -10.81 -11.40
N PHE A 75 -19.41 -9.74 -11.21
CA PHE A 75 -18.18 -9.47 -11.94
C PHE A 75 -17.17 -10.61 -11.76
N TRP A 76 -16.97 -11.06 -10.52
CA TRP A 76 -16.06 -12.16 -10.22
C TRP A 76 -16.51 -13.49 -10.84
N LEU A 77 -17.82 -13.77 -10.84
CA LEU A 77 -18.41 -14.95 -11.46
C LEU A 77 -18.25 -14.93 -12.99
N LEU A 78 -18.54 -13.80 -13.64
CA LEU A 78 -18.33 -13.62 -15.08
C LEU A 78 -16.84 -13.75 -15.45
N PHE A 79 -15.95 -13.16 -14.65
CA PHE A 79 -14.51 -13.30 -14.82
C PHE A 79 -14.07 -14.77 -14.68
N ARG A 80 -14.59 -15.50 -13.70
CA ARG A 80 -14.24 -16.91 -13.45
C ARG A 80 -14.76 -17.84 -14.54
N LEU A 81 -15.97 -17.60 -15.05
CA LEU A 81 -16.58 -18.35 -16.16
C LEU A 81 -15.85 -18.10 -17.49
N GLY A 82 -15.36 -16.88 -17.69
CA GLY A 82 -14.62 -16.51 -18.89
C GLY A 82 -13.12 -16.82 -18.86
N ARG A 83 -12.55 -17.24 -17.73
CA ARG A 83 -11.10 -17.38 -17.57
C ARG A 83 -10.52 -18.41 -18.55
N TYR A 84 -9.48 -18.04 -19.29
CA TYR A 84 -8.78 -18.99 -20.15
C TYR A 84 -8.28 -20.18 -19.32
N SER A 85 -8.65 -21.39 -19.72
CA SER A 85 -8.07 -22.61 -19.17
C SER A 85 -6.66 -22.77 -19.75
N SER A 86 -5.66 -23.06 -18.92
CA SER A 86 -4.24 -23.20 -19.32
C SER A 86 -3.97 -24.23 -20.42
N LYS A 87 -4.99 -24.95 -20.90
CA LYS A 87 -4.92 -25.97 -21.95
C LYS A 87 -5.10 -25.41 -23.38
N GLU A 88 -5.68 -24.22 -23.57
CA GLU A 88 -5.96 -23.66 -24.91
C GLU A 88 -4.84 -22.78 -25.49
N PHE A 89 -3.85 -22.39 -24.68
CA PHE A 89 -2.72 -21.55 -25.13
C PHE A 89 -1.73 -22.28 -26.06
N GLN A 90 -1.93 -23.58 -26.33
CA GLN A 90 -1.05 -24.39 -27.19
C GLN A 90 -1.55 -24.55 -28.62
N THR A 91 -2.81 -24.21 -28.94
CA THR A 91 -3.41 -24.56 -30.24
C THR A 91 -3.35 -23.44 -31.29
N GLU A 92 -2.87 -22.24 -30.93
CA GLU A 92 -2.98 -21.04 -31.78
C GLU A 92 -1.64 -20.35 -32.07
N LEU A 93 -0.53 -21.11 -32.10
CA LEU A 93 0.73 -20.63 -32.67
C LEU A 93 0.85 -21.11 -34.12
N PRO A 94 0.90 -20.21 -35.12
CA PRO A 94 1.20 -20.59 -36.50
C PRO A 94 2.63 -21.15 -36.61
N ALA A 95 2.82 -22.10 -37.52
CA ALA A 95 4.12 -22.70 -37.81
C ALA A 95 5.20 -21.65 -38.16
N PRO A 96 6.48 -21.88 -37.81
CA PRO A 96 7.53 -20.88 -37.98
C PRO A 96 7.94 -20.75 -39.44
N GLU A 97 7.68 -19.58 -40.02
CA GLU A 97 8.37 -19.12 -41.23
C GLU A 97 9.79 -18.62 -40.87
N SER A 98 10.72 -18.90 -41.79
CA SER A 98 12.16 -18.66 -41.71
C SER A 98 12.56 -17.21 -41.34
N PRO A 99 13.65 -17.00 -40.57
CA PRO A 99 14.00 -15.68 -40.04
C PRO A 99 14.70 -14.80 -41.09
N SER A 100 14.18 -13.59 -41.31
CA SER A 100 14.94 -12.46 -41.85
C SER A 100 15.16 -11.40 -40.77
N ALA A 101 16.43 -11.24 -40.43
CA ALA A 101 17.18 -10.05 -40.01
C ALA A 101 16.54 -8.98 -39.09
N ASN A 102 17.24 -8.81 -37.97
CA ASN A 102 17.56 -7.54 -37.28
C ASN A 102 16.49 -6.89 -36.39
N HIS A 103 16.46 -7.28 -35.11
CA HIS A 103 16.44 -6.38 -33.94
C HIS A 103 16.90 -7.16 -32.69
N PRO A 104 17.90 -6.70 -31.90
CA PRO A 104 18.28 -7.36 -30.66
C PRO A 104 17.30 -6.93 -29.54
N THR A 105 16.11 -7.52 -29.54
CA THR A 105 15.28 -7.55 -28.34
C THR A 105 15.92 -8.59 -27.42
N ALA A 106 16.50 -8.16 -26.31
CA ALA A 106 17.08 -9.04 -25.31
C ALA A 106 16.03 -10.08 -24.88
N GLU A 107 16.16 -11.30 -25.37
CA GLU A 107 15.35 -12.43 -24.91
C GLU A 107 15.55 -12.61 -23.40
N PRO A 108 14.48 -12.90 -22.64
CA PRO A 108 14.65 -13.38 -21.28
C PRO A 108 15.43 -14.69 -21.38
N VAL A 109 16.64 -14.72 -20.80
CA VAL A 109 17.49 -15.93 -20.74
C VAL A 109 16.61 -17.11 -20.33
N PRO A 110 16.30 -18.05 -21.23
CA PRO A 110 15.53 -19.21 -20.86
C PRO A 110 16.34 -19.97 -19.83
N VAL A 111 15.67 -20.40 -18.75
CA VAL A 111 16.29 -21.33 -17.80
C VAL A 111 16.67 -22.55 -18.62
N HIS A 112 17.97 -22.73 -18.90
CA HIS A 112 18.42 -24.00 -19.44
C HIS A 112 17.92 -25.07 -18.46
N PRO A 113 17.13 -26.05 -18.93
CA PRO A 113 16.69 -27.14 -18.10
C PRO A 113 17.93 -27.71 -17.43
N ILE A 114 17.89 -27.80 -16.09
CA ILE A 114 18.88 -28.53 -15.31
C ILE A 114 19.09 -29.87 -16.03
N GLU A 115 20.30 -30.12 -16.52
CA GLU A 115 20.58 -31.37 -17.24
C GLU A 115 20.25 -32.56 -16.31
N PRO A 116 19.88 -33.74 -16.82
CA PRO A 116 19.58 -34.91 -15.98
C PRO A 116 20.70 -35.25 -14.98
N THR A 117 21.93 -34.89 -15.32
CA THR A 117 23.14 -34.95 -14.48
C THR A 117 23.10 -33.96 -13.31
N GLU A 118 22.68 -32.72 -13.54
CA GLU A 118 22.51 -31.68 -12.52
C GLU A 118 21.32 -31.98 -11.58
N GLU A 119 20.30 -32.76 -11.99
CA GLU A 119 19.20 -33.18 -11.08
C GLU A 119 19.72 -34.03 -9.91
N THR A 120 20.68 -34.92 -10.17
CA THR A 120 21.26 -35.77 -9.13
C THR A 120 22.04 -34.94 -8.12
N GLN A 121 22.79 -33.93 -8.60
CA GLN A 121 23.48 -32.96 -7.75
C GLN A 121 22.49 -32.13 -6.92
N LEU A 122 21.38 -31.70 -7.54
CA LEU A 122 20.31 -31.00 -6.85
C LEU A 122 19.71 -31.86 -5.74
N ARG A 123 19.38 -33.13 -6.00
CA ARG A 123 18.86 -34.06 -4.98
C ARG A 123 19.84 -34.26 -3.82
N ASN A 124 21.14 -34.33 -4.10
CA ASN A 124 22.19 -34.43 -3.07
C ASN A 124 22.26 -33.20 -2.16
N CYS A 125 21.78 -32.04 -2.62
CA CYS A 125 21.69 -30.84 -1.79
C CYS A 125 20.61 -30.94 -0.70
N PHE A 126 19.73 -31.94 -0.75
CA PHE A 126 18.63 -32.15 0.20
C PHE A 126 18.82 -33.46 0.98
N PRO A 127 19.53 -33.44 2.13
CA PRO A 127 19.70 -34.61 2.97
C PRO A 127 18.36 -35.12 3.50
N TRP A 128 18.20 -36.45 3.54
CA TRP A 128 16.97 -37.09 4.04
C TRP A 128 16.60 -36.67 5.48
N SER A 129 17.59 -36.46 6.35
CA SER A 129 17.40 -36.02 7.75
C SER A 129 16.88 -34.59 7.87
N VAL A 130 17.00 -33.78 6.81
CA VAL A 130 16.64 -32.36 6.79
C VAL A 130 15.33 -32.16 6.03
N TYR A 131 15.30 -32.57 4.75
CA TYR A 131 14.15 -32.44 3.87
C TYR A 131 14.16 -33.57 2.85
N TYR A 132 13.11 -34.40 2.90
CA TYR A 132 12.98 -35.52 1.97
C TYR A 132 12.22 -35.09 0.71
N ILE A 133 12.94 -34.90 -0.40
CA ILE A 133 12.32 -34.60 -1.70
C ILE A 133 11.51 -35.80 -2.19
N GLN A 134 10.24 -35.55 -2.53
CA GLN A 134 9.33 -36.52 -3.14
C GLN A 134 9.18 -36.29 -4.64
N ASN A 135 9.12 -35.03 -5.07
CA ASN A 135 8.88 -34.67 -6.46
C ASN A 135 9.62 -33.36 -6.81
N ILE A 136 10.22 -33.31 -8.00
CA ILE A 136 10.85 -32.12 -8.56
C ILE A 136 10.06 -31.76 -9.82
N GLU A 137 9.45 -30.58 -9.81
CA GLU A 137 8.63 -30.08 -10.89
C GLU A 137 9.36 -28.92 -11.59
N TYR A 138 9.63 -29.10 -12.88
CA TYR A 138 10.31 -28.11 -13.71
C TYR A 138 9.30 -27.14 -14.32
N ARG A 139 9.46 -25.84 -14.04
CA ARG A 139 8.74 -24.75 -14.68
C ARG A 139 9.71 -23.88 -15.47
N PRO A 140 9.26 -23.15 -16.51
CA PRO A 140 10.14 -22.38 -17.40
C PRO A 140 11.02 -21.33 -16.70
N GLN A 141 10.64 -20.91 -15.48
CA GLN A 141 11.34 -19.87 -14.70
C GLN A 141 11.68 -20.32 -13.28
N ALA A 142 11.40 -21.58 -12.92
CA ALA A 142 11.60 -22.06 -11.55
C ALA A 142 11.68 -23.59 -11.47
N VAL A 143 12.45 -24.10 -10.53
CA VAL A 143 12.47 -25.53 -10.18
C VAL A 143 11.83 -25.70 -8.80
N ILE A 144 10.74 -26.45 -8.73
CA ILE A 144 9.95 -26.62 -7.52
C ILE A 144 10.27 -27.99 -6.91
N CYS A 145 10.90 -27.98 -5.75
CA CYS A 145 11.23 -29.18 -4.98
C CYS A 145 10.19 -29.40 -3.88
N ARG A 146 9.29 -30.36 -4.10
CA ARG A 146 8.27 -30.78 -3.11
C ARG A 146 8.74 -32.00 -2.33
N GLY A 147 8.39 -32.02 -1.06
CA GLY A 147 8.88 -33.03 -0.13
C GLY A 147 8.33 -32.85 1.28
N GLN A 148 8.98 -33.52 2.22
CA GLN A 148 8.60 -33.50 3.63
C GLN A 148 9.75 -32.97 4.49
N LEU A 149 9.44 -31.93 5.26
CA LEU A 149 10.35 -31.34 6.24
C LEU A 149 10.52 -32.29 7.43
N ARG A 150 11.78 -32.54 7.83
CA ARG A 150 12.12 -33.46 8.94
C ARG A 150 12.82 -32.78 10.12
N THR A 151 13.21 -31.53 9.96
CA THR A 151 13.84 -30.70 11.00
C THR A 151 13.11 -29.35 11.11
N THR A 152 13.56 -28.47 12.00
CA THR A 152 13.02 -27.11 12.10
C THR A 152 13.21 -26.34 10.79
N ALA A 153 12.22 -25.54 10.39
CA ALA A 153 12.22 -24.76 9.14
C ALA A 153 13.50 -23.92 8.94
N ASN A 154 13.99 -23.27 10.00
CA ASN A 154 15.19 -22.43 9.94
C ASN A 154 16.46 -23.25 9.63
N ASN A 155 16.67 -24.36 10.35
CA ASN A 155 17.83 -25.23 10.13
C ASN A 155 17.80 -25.87 8.75
N ALA A 156 16.60 -26.28 8.28
CA ALA A 156 16.45 -26.80 6.93
C ALA A 156 16.82 -25.78 5.87
N TYR A 157 16.30 -24.55 5.99
CA TYR A 157 16.61 -23.49 5.05
C TYR A 157 18.11 -23.18 5.00
N GLN A 158 18.76 -23.00 6.15
CA GLN A 158 20.19 -22.68 6.21
C GLN A 158 21.05 -23.78 5.61
N GLN A 159 20.79 -25.05 5.95
CA GLN A 159 21.57 -26.17 5.44
C GLN A 159 21.40 -26.35 3.93
N ILE A 160 20.16 -26.30 3.43
CA ILE A 160 19.88 -26.50 2.00
C ILE A 160 20.41 -25.31 1.20
N LYS A 161 20.27 -24.08 1.72
CA LYS A 161 20.87 -22.89 1.11
C LYS A 161 22.38 -23.05 0.97
N ALA A 162 23.08 -23.42 2.04
CA ALA A 162 24.53 -23.62 2.01
C ALA A 162 24.94 -24.72 1.02
N ASN A 163 24.19 -25.83 0.96
CA ASN A 163 24.46 -26.91 0.01
C ASN A 163 24.29 -26.46 -1.46
N ILE A 164 23.22 -25.70 -1.75
CA ILE A 164 22.96 -25.18 -3.09
C ILE A 164 24.00 -24.12 -3.49
N GLU A 165 24.35 -23.20 -2.59
CA GLU A 165 25.41 -22.21 -2.84
C GLU A 165 26.78 -22.89 -3.07
N ALA A 166 27.07 -23.98 -2.37
CA ALA A 166 28.30 -24.73 -2.56
C ALA A 166 28.37 -25.48 -3.91
N GLN A 167 27.24 -25.97 -4.43
CA GLN A 167 27.18 -26.75 -5.67
C GLN A 167 26.94 -25.90 -6.91
N PHE A 168 26.05 -24.91 -6.82
CA PHE A 168 25.57 -24.10 -7.95
C PHE A 168 26.00 -22.63 -7.86
N GLY A 169 26.72 -22.22 -6.80
CA GLY A 169 27.10 -20.82 -6.57
C GLY A 169 25.88 -19.91 -6.45
N ASP A 170 26.05 -18.66 -6.90
CA ASP A 170 24.98 -17.65 -6.88
C ASP A 170 23.99 -17.76 -8.06
N ARG A 171 24.01 -18.87 -8.83
CA ARG A 171 23.15 -19.06 -10.02
C ARG A 171 21.66 -19.06 -9.67
N PHE A 172 21.30 -19.55 -8.49
CA PHE A 172 19.91 -19.72 -8.07
C PHE A 172 19.64 -19.01 -6.74
N LEU A 173 18.50 -18.34 -6.66
CA LEU A 173 17.90 -17.87 -5.42
C LEU A 173 16.99 -18.96 -4.88
N LEU A 174 17.27 -19.41 -3.65
CA LEU A 174 16.47 -20.39 -2.94
C LEU A 174 15.35 -19.70 -2.17
N ILE A 175 14.12 -20.01 -2.56
CA ILE A 175 12.88 -19.56 -1.90
C ILE A 175 12.25 -20.75 -1.19
N PHE A 176 11.80 -20.56 0.04
CA PHE A 176 11.17 -21.56 0.88
C PHE A 176 9.80 -21.08 1.30
N GLN A 177 8.77 -21.77 0.81
CA GLN A 177 7.39 -21.31 0.87
C GLN A 177 6.45 -22.38 1.44
N GLU A 178 5.30 -21.94 1.91
CA GLU A 178 4.25 -22.82 2.40
C GLU A 178 3.29 -23.25 1.28
N GLY A 179 3.22 -24.55 1.02
CA GLY A 179 2.38 -25.16 0.00
C GLY A 179 0.99 -25.55 0.52
N ASN A 180 0.17 -26.16 -0.34
CA ASN A 180 -1.18 -26.59 0.04
C ASN A 180 -1.13 -27.55 1.24
N ASN A 181 -2.08 -27.39 2.17
CA ASN A 181 -2.16 -28.14 3.44
C ASN A 181 -0.92 -27.96 4.35
N ASN A 182 -0.35 -26.75 4.40
CA ASN A 182 0.80 -26.38 5.24
C ASN A 182 2.04 -27.26 5.02
N LYS A 183 2.19 -27.83 3.81
CA LYS A 183 3.38 -28.60 3.43
C LYS A 183 4.40 -27.67 2.80
N PRO A 184 5.55 -27.43 3.44
CA PRO A 184 6.53 -26.48 2.92
C PRO A 184 7.31 -27.07 1.74
N PHE A 185 7.67 -26.23 0.78
CA PHE A 185 8.40 -26.61 -0.42
C PHE A 185 9.47 -25.57 -0.79
N PHE A 186 10.50 -26.02 -1.49
CA PHE A 186 11.58 -25.17 -1.97
C PHE A 186 11.38 -24.85 -3.44
N VAL A 187 11.77 -23.64 -3.82
CA VAL A 187 11.76 -23.15 -5.19
C VAL A 187 13.12 -22.56 -5.49
N LEU A 188 13.76 -23.02 -6.55
CA LEU A 188 14.96 -22.41 -7.09
C LEU A 188 14.56 -21.52 -8.26
N VAL A 189 14.91 -20.24 -8.17
CA VAL A 189 14.66 -19.24 -9.22
C VAL A 189 16.01 -18.72 -9.72
N PRO A 190 16.22 -18.51 -11.03
CA PRO A 190 17.47 -17.96 -11.54
C PRO A 190 17.78 -16.59 -10.91
N ASN A 191 19.02 -16.40 -10.48
CA ASN A 191 19.48 -15.13 -9.94
C ASN A 191 19.81 -14.16 -11.07
N THR A 192 18.77 -13.57 -11.66
CA THR A 192 18.91 -12.56 -12.73
C THR A 192 19.66 -11.31 -12.28
N GLN A 193 19.72 -11.05 -10.96
CA GLN A 193 20.45 -9.91 -10.40
C GLN A 193 21.96 -10.14 -10.42
N ALA A 194 22.43 -11.32 -10.02
CA ALA A 194 23.85 -11.68 -10.14
C ALA A 194 24.27 -11.70 -11.62
N ALA A 195 23.44 -12.23 -12.51
CA ALA A 195 23.70 -12.21 -13.96
C ALA A 195 23.81 -10.78 -14.52
N LYS A 196 22.93 -9.86 -14.10
CA LYS A 196 23.03 -8.44 -14.50
C LYS A 196 24.29 -7.77 -13.96
N GLN A 197 24.69 -8.06 -12.73
CA GLN A 197 25.91 -7.51 -12.13
C GLN A 197 27.19 -8.03 -12.79
N ALA A 198 27.23 -9.32 -13.16
CA ALA A 198 28.35 -9.89 -13.91
C ALA A 198 28.51 -9.23 -15.29
N ASN A 199 27.40 -8.82 -15.92
CA ASN A 199 27.39 -8.24 -17.26
C ASN A 199 27.48 -6.70 -17.30
N THR A 200 27.46 -6.00 -16.16
CA THR A 200 27.56 -4.53 -16.11
C THR A 200 28.85 -4.08 -15.44
N SER A 201 29.67 -3.30 -16.17
CA SER A 201 30.96 -2.78 -15.70
C SER A 201 30.83 -1.68 -14.63
N ASN A 202 29.64 -1.10 -14.44
CA ASN A 202 29.36 -0.11 -13.41
C ASN A 202 28.33 -0.67 -12.42
N PRO A 203 28.67 -0.81 -11.12
CA PRO A 203 27.69 -1.20 -10.11
C PRO A 203 26.54 -0.18 -10.09
N GLU A 204 25.29 -0.65 -10.15
CA GLU A 204 24.11 0.21 -10.10
C GLU A 204 24.16 1.06 -8.81
N GLN A 205 24.39 2.37 -8.95
CA GLN A 205 24.41 3.30 -7.82
C GLN A 205 22.99 3.45 -7.26
N LEU A 206 22.73 2.73 -6.17
CA LEU A 206 21.44 2.73 -5.46
C LEU A 206 21.19 4.05 -4.71
N THR A 207 22.26 4.69 -4.24
CA THR A 207 22.23 5.94 -3.50
C THR A 207 22.55 7.10 -4.43
N ARG A 208 21.51 7.79 -4.92
CA ARG A 208 21.64 9.02 -5.72
C ARG A 208 21.31 10.23 -4.84
N PRO A 209 22.25 10.71 -3.99
CA PRO A 209 21.96 11.76 -3.01
C PRO A 209 21.54 13.07 -3.67
N GLY A 210 22.09 13.42 -4.84
CA GLY A 210 21.68 14.62 -5.58
C GLY A 210 20.21 14.57 -6.02
N LEU A 211 19.73 13.41 -6.50
CA LEU A 211 18.31 13.22 -6.85
C LEU A 211 17.42 13.26 -5.61
N ALA A 212 17.83 12.61 -4.51
CA ALA A 212 17.08 12.62 -3.26
C ALA A 212 16.95 14.05 -2.71
N LEU A 213 18.04 14.83 -2.72
CA LEU A 213 18.03 16.21 -2.29
C LEU A 213 17.17 17.10 -3.20
N LEU A 214 17.26 16.94 -4.52
CA LEU A 214 16.42 17.67 -5.47
C LEU A 214 14.94 17.39 -5.21
N LEU A 215 14.56 16.13 -5.06
CA LEU A 215 13.19 15.72 -4.77
C LEU A 215 12.70 16.21 -3.41
N LEU A 216 13.57 16.19 -2.39
CA LEU A 216 13.29 16.77 -1.08
C LEU A 216 12.98 18.26 -1.19
N VAL A 217 13.85 19.04 -1.86
CA VAL A 217 13.65 20.48 -2.04
C VAL A 217 12.41 20.78 -2.86
N ALA A 218 12.18 20.05 -3.96
CA ALA A 218 10.99 20.19 -4.77
C ALA A 218 9.72 19.92 -3.95
N THR A 219 9.74 18.90 -3.10
CA THR A 219 8.61 18.55 -2.22
C THR A 219 8.39 19.62 -1.16
N LEU A 220 9.46 20.15 -0.56
CA LEU A 220 9.36 21.25 0.40
C LEU A 220 8.67 22.47 -0.23
N ILE A 221 9.00 22.80 -1.47
CA ILE A 221 8.36 23.91 -2.20
C ILE A 221 6.87 23.61 -2.42
N THR A 222 6.52 22.44 -2.96
CA THR A 222 5.11 22.09 -3.24
C THR A 222 4.28 22.01 -1.97
N THR A 223 4.81 21.44 -0.89
CA THR A 223 4.11 21.35 0.39
C THR A 223 3.97 22.71 1.07
N THR A 224 4.98 23.58 0.97
CA THR A 224 4.89 24.96 1.49
C THR A 224 3.82 25.76 0.75
N LEU A 225 3.73 25.60 -0.58
CA LEU A 225 2.71 26.25 -1.40
C LEU A 225 1.29 25.83 -0.99
N VAL A 226 1.07 24.53 -0.80
CA VAL A 226 -0.23 24.00 -0.33
C VAL A 226 -0.55 24.51 1.07
N GLY A 227 0.42 24.46 2.00
CA GLY A 227 0.24 25.00 3.35
C GLY A 227 -0.09 26.49 3.35
N ALA A 228 0.57 27.27 2.49
CA ALA A 228 0.33 28.71 2.37
C ALA A 228 -1.08 29.00 1.83
N GLN A 229 -1.56 28.23 0.84
CA GLN A 229 -2.92 28.37 0.32
C GLN A 229 -4.01 28.07 1.33
N ASN A 230 -3.78 27.07 2.19
CA ASN A 230 -4.71 26.75 3.25
C ASN A 230 -4.72 27.85 4.32
N ALA A 231 -3.58 28.51 4.58
CA ALA A 231 -3.47 29.58 5.56
C ALA A 231 -3.89 30.97 5.05
N VAL A 232 -3.75 31.24 3.75
CA VAL A 232 -3.97 32.55 3.14
C VAL A 232 -5.00 32.44 2.01
N ALA A 233 -6.26 32.72 2.35
CA ALA A 233 -7.40 32.59 1.42
C ALA A 233 -7.31 33.47 0.15
N THR A 234 -6.47 34.52 0.15
CA THR A 234 -6.28 35.43 -0.99
C THR A 234 -5.23 34.95 -2.00
N LEU A 235 -4.50 33.88 -1.70
CA LEU A 235 -3.52 33.32 -2.63
C LEU A 235 -4.20 32.79 -3.90
N PRO A 236 -3.68 33.12 -5.09
CA PRO A 236 -4.13 32.48 -6.31
C PRO A 236 -3.94 30.95 -6.23
N PRO A 237 -4.87 30.16 -6.77
CA PRO A 237 -4.75 28.70 -6.75
C PRO A 237 -3.57 28.21 -7.62
N ILE A 238 -3.03 27.02 -7.31
CA ILE A 238 -1.74 26.53 -7.88
C ILE A 238 -1.80 26.39 -9.40
N TRP A 239 -2.97 26.05 -9.95
CA TRP A 239 -3.16 25.93 -11.40
C TRP A 239 -3.10 27.28 -12.15
N LYS A 240 -3.15 28.42 -11.45
CA LYS A 240 -2.91 29.76 -12.03
C LYS A 240 -1.47 30.22 -11.77
N LEU A 241 -0.50 29.45 -12.29
CA LEU A 241 0.94 29.67 -12.11
C LEU A 241 1.39 31.13 -12.37
N PRO A 242 0.93 31.85 -13.40
CA PRO A 242 1.40 33.22 -13.66
C PRO A 242 1.02 34.19 -12.53
N SER A 243 -0.23 34.15 -12.06
CA SER A 243 -0.69 35.00 -10.96
C SER A 243 -0.07 34.62 -9.62
N LEU A 244 0.15 33.33 -9.37
CA LEU A 244 0.80 32.85 -8.16
C LEU A 244 2.27 33.28 -8.13
N ALA A 245 2.99 33.12 -9.24
CA ALA A 245 4.38 33.58 -9.38
C ALA A 245 4.49 35.09 -9.18
N GLN A 246 3.57 35.87 -9.75
CA GLN A 246 3.54 37.33 -9.57
C GLN A 246 3.31 37.72 -8.10
N THR A 247 2.44 37.00 -7.38
CA THR A 247 2.12 37.25 -5.97
C THR A 247 3.30 36.88 -5.05
N ILE A 248 3.97 35.76 -5.33
CA ILE A 248 5.16 35.34 -4.57
C ILE A 248 6.33 36.28 -4.81
N LEU A 249 6.52 36.73 -6.06
CA LEU A 249 7.60 37.66 -6.42
C LEU A 249 7.37 39.04 -5.81
N SER A 250 6.12 39.50 -5.72
CA SER A 250 5.77 40.79 -5.11
C SER A 250 5.78 40.73 -3.57
N ASN A 251 5.39 39.60 -2.98
CA ASN A 251 5.41 39.41 -1.53
C ASN A 251 5.80 37.97 -1.14
N PRO A 252 7.11 37.68 -0.99
CA PRO A 252 7.57 36.35 -0.64
C PRO A 252 7.18 35.91 0.78
N ALA A 253 6.80 36.84 1.67
CA ALA A 253 6.36 36.53 3.03
C ALA A 253 5.06 35.71 3.05
N VAL A 254 4.31 35.66 1.94
CA VAL A 254 3.09 34.88 1.80
C VAL A 254 3.34 33.37 1.91
N LEU A 255 4.59 32.89 1.70
CA LEU A 255 4.95 31.48 1.89
C LEU A 255 5.25 31.12 3.35
N LEU A 256 5.53 32.10 4.20
CA LEU A 256 5.95 31.88 5.59
C LEU A 256 4.90 31.14 6.44
N PRO A 257 3.58 31.41 6.31
CA PRO A 257 2.54 30.66 7.02
C PRO A 257 2.44 29.18 6.61
N GLY A 258 2.87 28.82 5.40
CA GLY A 258 2.84 27.44 4.90
C GLY A 258 4.02 26.57 5.34
N LEU A 259 5.11 27.21 5.79
CA LEU A 259 6.36 26.52 6.12
C LEU A 259 6.24 25.61 7.36
N PRO A 260 5.55 25.99 8.46
CA PRO A 260 5.34 25.10 9.61
C PRO A 260 4.61 23.81 9.24
N TYR A 261 3.59 23.89 8.37
CA TYR A 261 2.89 22.73 7.83
C TYR A 261 3.85 21.81 7.05
N ALA A 262 4.62 22.39 6.11
CA ALA A 262 5.53 21.62 5.27
C ALA A 262 6.62 20.92 6.07
N LEU A 263 7.25 21.63 7.01
CA LEU A 263 8.27 21.06 7.88
C LEU A 263 7.70 19.94 8.76
N GLY A 264 6.51 20.14 9.35
CA GLY A 264 5.85 19.11 10.15
C GLY A 264 5.58 17.85 9.35
N LEU A 265 4.93 17.99 8.20
CA LEU A 265 4.53 16.84 7.37
C LEU A 265 5.74 16.11 6.79
N MET A 266 6.71 16.84 6.24
CA MET A 266 7.92 16.23 5.68
C MET A 266 8.78 15.55 6.74
N THR A 267 8.83 16.09 7.96
CA THR A 267 9.55 15.45 9.06
C THR A 267 8.93 14.10 9.40
N ILE A 268 7.61 14.04 9.52
CA ILE A 268 6.88 12.80 9.81
C ILE A 268 7.13 11.75 8.72
N LEU A 269 6.90 12.12 7.46
CA LEU A 269 7.09 11.22 6.30
C LEU A 269 8.55 10.79 6.15
N GLY A 270 9.49 11.71 6.35
CA GLY A 270 10.92 11.44 6.27
C GLY A 270 11.38 10.48 7.34
N ILE A 271 10.92 10.65 8.59
CA ILE A 271 11.26 9.73 9.69
C ILE A 271 10.62 8.36 9.48
N HIS A 272 9.39 8.30 8.94
CA HIS A 272 8.73 7.04 8.56
C HIS A 272 9.60 6.25 7.57
N GLU A 273 9.95 6.84 6.43
CA GLU A 273 10.77 6.17 5.42
C GLU A 273 12.19 5.88 5.89
N LEU A 274 12.75 6.73 6.75
CA LEU A 274 14.05 6.49 7.36
C LEU A 274 14.01 5.26 8.27
N GLY A 275 12.89 5.00 8.96
CA GLY A 275 12.67 3.77 9.73
C GLY A 275 12.79 2.51 8.87
N HIS A 276 12.13 2.51 7.71
CA HIS A 276 12.28 1.42 6.73
C HIS A 276 13.72 1.31 6.22
N TYR A 277 14.34 2.43 5.83
CA TYR A 277 15.69 2.45 5.27
C TYR A 277 16.74 1.91 6.24
N LEU A 278 16.73 2.35 7.50
CA LEU A 278 17.69 1.93 8.51
C LEU A 278 17.56 0.44 8.83
N THR A 279 16.33 -0.07 8.90
CA THR A 279 16.08 -1.49 9.17
C THR A 279 16.43 -2.37 7.97
N ALA A 280 16.13 -1.91 6.75
CA ALA A 280 16.56 -2.57 5.52
C ALA A 280 18.09 -2.69 5.48
N ARG A 281 18.80 -1.62 5.85
CA ARG A 281 20.26 -1.61 5.94
C ARG A 281 20.79 -2.56 7.02
N PHE A 282 20.15 -2.63 8.19
CA PHE A 282 20.50 -3.58 9.25
C PHE A 282 20.42 -5.02 8.76
N TYR A 283 19.38 -5.36 7.99
CA TYR A 283 19.20 -6.68 7.37
C TYR A 283 19.99 -6.89 6.08
N LYS A 284 20.85 -5.95 5.68
CA LYS A 284 21.63 -5.98 4.43
C LYS A 284 20.76 -6.11 3.17
N ILE A 285 19.53 -5.62 3.23
CA ILE A 285 18.63 -5.51 2.09
C ILE A 285 19.05 -4.28 1.29
N ARG A 286 19.28 -4.44 0.00
CA ARG A 286 19.64 -3.34 -0.90
C ARG A 286 18.42 -2.45 -1.10
N SER A 287 18.50 -1.20 -0.65
CA SER A 287 17.45 -0.20 -0.79
C SER A 287 17.99 1.13 -1.31
N THR A 288 17.13 1.93 -1.93
CA THR A 288 17.45 3.31 -2.30
C THR A 288 17.37 4.24 -1.09
N LEU A 289 17.89 5.46 -1.24
CA LEU A 289 17.56 6.54 -0.29
C LEU A 289 16.06 6.86 -0.36
N PRO A 290 15.46 7.41 0.72
CA PRO A 290 14.09 7.91 0.70
C PRO A 290 13.93 8.99 -0.37
N TYR A 291 13.03 8.76 -1.33
CA TYR A 291 12.67 9.72 -2.36
C TYR A 291 11.30 10.31 -2.04
N PHE A 292 11.26 11.62 -1.82
CA PHE A 292 10.00 12.35 -1.70
C PHE A 292 9.37 12.54 -3.08
N ILE A 293 8.04 12.45 -3.15
CA ILE A 293 7.29 12.68 -4.37
C ILE A 293 6.60 14.04 -4.27
N PRO A 294 7.10 15.08 -4.99
CA PRO A 294 6.47 16.39 -4.98
C PRO A 294 5.14 16.33 -5.71
N MET A 295 4.11 16.95 -5.14
CA MET A 295 2.81 17.05 -5.78
C MET A 295 2.17 18.41 -5.50
N PRO A 296 2.01 19.31 -6.48
CA PRO A 296 1.53 20.68 -6.25
C PRO A 296 0.02 20.77 -6.00
N PHE A 297 -0.60 19.74 -5.44
CA PHE A 297 -2.02 19.69 -5.08
C PHE A 297 -2.25 18.67 -3.95
N PHE A 298 -3.49 18.58 -3.46
CA PHE A 298 -3.88 17.71 -2.33
C PHE A 298 -3.10 18.06 -1.05
N LEU A 299 -2.16 17.21 -0.61
CA LEU A 299 -1.33 17.46 0.59
C LEU A 299 0.00 18.17 0.29
N GLY A 300 0.29 18.48 -0.98
CA GLY A 300 1.59 19.02 -1.38
C GLY A 300 2.67 17.96 -1.64
N THR A 301 2.36 16.68 -1.35
CA THR A 301 3.22 15.52 -1.59
C THR A 301 2.38 14.25 -1.72
N PHE A 302 2.89 13.25 -2.43
CA PHE A 302 2.35 11.88 -2.39
C PHE A 302 2.99 11.00 -1.30
N GLY A 303 3.87 11.58 -0.48
CA GLY A 303 4.66 10.85 0.48
C GLY A 303 6.12 10.75 0.05
N ALA A 304 6.84 9.88 0.75
CA ALA A 304 8.16 9.43 0.37
C ALA A 304 8.13 7.90 0.26
N PHE A 305 9.08 7.34 -0.48
CA PHE A 305 9.21 5.89 -0.58
C PHE A 305 10.68 5.49 -0.68
N ILE A 306 10.98 4.28 -0.21
CA ILE A 306 12.20 3.56 -0.53
C ILE A 306 11.92 2.46 -1.55
N GLN A 307 12.87 2.20 -2.46
CA GLN A 307 12.77 1.08 -3.37
C GLN A 307 13.69 -0.06 -2.91
N MET A 308 13.09 -1.21 -2.60
CA MET A 308 13.82 -2.44 -2.33
C MET A 308 14.33 -3.05 -3.64
N ARG A 309 15.61 -3.41 -3.69
CA ARG A 309 16.31 -3.91 -4.88
C ARG A 309 16.86 -5.33 -4.71
N SER A 310 16.70 -5.91 -3.53
CA SER A 310 16.98 -7.32 -3.26
C SER A 310 15.82 -7.96 -2.49
N PRO A 311 15.58 -9.27 -2.67
CA PRO A 311 14.53 -9.97 -1.95
C PRO A 311 14.78 -9.96 -0.44
N ILE A 312 13.69 -9.99 0.32
CA ILE A 312 13.73 -10.00 1.80
C ILE A 312 14.12 -11.41 2.27
N PRO A 313 15.10 -11.55 3.19
CA PRO A 313 15.69 -12.85 3.51
C PRO A 313 14.77 -13.81 4.26
N ASN A 314 13.92 -13.29 5.16
CA ASN A 314 13.02 -14.11 5.97
C ASN A 314 11.86 -13.26 6.52
N ARG A 315 10.83 -13.92 7.08
CA ARG A 315 9.67 -13.25 7.69
C ARG A 315 10.01 -12.32 8.86
N LYS A 316 11.10 -12.57 9.60
CA LYS A 316 11.54 -11.67 10.69
C LYS A 316 12.04 -10.33 10.14
N ALA A 317 12.81 -10.36 9.05
CA ALA A 317 13.26 -9.16 8.37
C ALA A 317 12.09 -8.44 7.71
N LEU A 318 11.13 -9.17 7.11
CA LEU A 318 9.89 -8.59 6.58
C LEU A 318 9.15 -7.83 7.67
N PHE A 319 8.92 -8.47 8.82
CA PHE A 319 8.24 -7.86 9.96
C PHE A 319 8.95 -6.60 10.46
N ASP A 320 10.25 -6.69 10.75
CA ASP A 320 11.00 -5.59 11.35
C ASP A 320 11.08 -4.38 10.42
N VAL A 321 11.29 -4.61 9.11
CA VAL A 321 11.30 -3.52 8.12
C VAL A 321 9.93 -2.86 8.05
N SER A 322 8.85 -3.65 8.01
CA SER A 322 7.49 -3.14 7.84
C SER A 322 6.99 -2.39 9.06
N ILE A 323 7.38 -2.81 10.26
CA ILE A 323 6.90 -2.19 11.51
C ILE A 323 7.67 -0.92 11.89
N MET A 324 8.95 -0.83 11.51
CA MET A 324 9.80 0.29 11.93
C MET A 324 9.35 1.62 11.33
N GLY A 325 8.88 1.62 10.07
CA GLY A 325 8.38 2.84 9.43
C GLY A 325 7.21 3.46 10.19
N PRO A 326 6.08 2.74 10.36
CA PRO A 326 4.94 3.20 11.14
C PRO A 326 5.29 3.59 12.57
N ILE A 327 6.14 2.84 13.26
CA ILE A 327 6.57 3.20 14.63
C ILE A 327 7.33 4.53 14.63
N ALA A 328 8.31 4.70 13.74
CA ALA A 328 9.12 5.91 13.68
C ALA A 328 8.27 7.13 13.28
N GLY A 329 7.41 6.97 12.26
CA GLY A 329 6.46 8.00 11.83
C GLY A 329 5.47 8.38 12.93
N PHE A 330 4.94 7.40 13.66
CA PHE A 330 4.02 7.62 14.77
C PHE A 330 4.67 8.38 15.92
N ILE A 331 5.87 7.95 16.34
CA ILE A 331 6.63 8.63 17.40
C ILE A 331 6.96 10.07 17.00
N ALA A 332 7.31 10.33 15.74
CA ALA A 332 7.52 11.68 15.23
C ALA A 332 6.23 12.51 15.18
N THR A 333 5.09 11.86 14.91
CA THR A 333 3.79 12.53 14.83
C THR A 333 3.30 13.04 16.19
N LEU A 334 3.53 12.29 17.27
CA LEU A 334 3.06 12.65 18.62
C LEU A 334 3.48 14.05 19.10
N PRO A 335 4.77 14.44 19.11
CA PRO A 335 5.15 15.78 19.55
C PRO A 335 4.62 16.87 18.60
N VAL A 336 4.60 16.60 17.29
CA VAL A 336 4.10 17.54 16.27
C VAL A 336 2.62 17.83 16.48
N ILE A 337 1.80 16.79 16.65
CA ILE A 337 0.36 16.96 16.83
C ILE A 337 0.02 17.53 18.20
N ILE A 338 0.70 17.13 19.28
CA ILE A 338 0.45 17.69 20.62
C ILE A 338 0.78 19.19 20.65
N TRP A 339 1.94 19.57 20.11
CA TRP A 339 2.33 20.97 20.02
C TRP A 339 1.36 21.76 19.14
N GLY A 340 0.99 21.19 17.98
CA GLY A 340 0.02 21.81 17.08
C GLY A 340 -1.34 22.03 17.75
N LEU A 341 -1.88 21.01 18.40
CA LEU A 341 -3.18 21.08 19.10
C LEU A 341 -3.17 22.10 20.23
N ALA A 342 -2.05 22.25 20.95
CA ALA A 342 -1.92 23.26 22.00
C ALA A 342 -1.93 24.71 21.48
N HIS A 343 -1.69 24.92 20.17
CA HIS A 343 -1.73 26.22 19.50
C HIS A 343 -2.95 26.36 18.56
N SER A 344 -3.87 25.40 18.61
CA SER A 344 -5.12 25.43 17.84
C SER A 344 -6.19 26.22 18.60
N ASP A 345 -7.11 26.81 17.83
CA ASP A 345 -8.23 27.56 18.39
C ASP A 345 -9.47 26.68 18.56
N ILE A 346 -10.32 27.03 19.53
CA ILE A 346 -11.54 26.29 19.82
C ILE A 346 -12.72 27.02 19.20
N VAL A 347 -13.45 26.32 18.34
CA VAL A 347 -14.60 26.84 17.59
C VAL A 347 -15.87 26.03 17.92
N PRO A 348 -17.07 26.60 17.79
CA PRO A 348 -18.29 25.85 18.03
C PRO A 348 -18.52 24.76 16.96
N LEU A 349 -19.05 23.60 17.38
CA LEU A 349 -19.52 22.55 16.47
C LEU A 349 -20.63 23.10 15.57
N ASN A 350 -20.38 23.18 14.26
CA ASN A 350 -21.30 23.68 13.23
C ASN A 350 -21.49 22.63 12.12
N GLU A 351 -22.45 22.84 11.22
CA GLU A 351 -22.77 21.91 10.11
C GLU A 351 -21.60 21.68 9.12
N LYS A 352 -20.54 22.49 9.17
CA LYS A 352 -19.34 22.34 8.32
C LYS A 352 -18.24 21.44 8.93
N THR A 353 -18.47 20.82 10.09
CA THR A 353 -17.46 19.97 10.73
C THR A 353 -17.25 18.67 9.94
N GLY A 354 -16.00 18.33 9.63
CA GLY A 354 -15.62 17.14 8.86
C GLY A 354 -14.21 16.66 9.22
N LEU A 355 -13.88 15.41 8.92
CA LEU A 355 -12.55 14.82 9.17
C LEU A 355 -11.48 15.51 8.31
N LEU A 356 -11.84 15.96 7.11
CA LEU A 356 -10.97 16.72 6.21
C LEU A 356 -11.16 18.24 6.27
N ASN A 357 -11.91 18.76 7.25
CA ASN A 357 -12.04 20.21 7.43
C ASN A 357 -11.11 20.71 8.56
N PRO A 358 -9.93 21.28 8.23
CA PRO A 358 -8.98 21.74 9.23
C PRO A 358 -9.51 22.91 10.07
N GLU A 359 -10.46 23.69 9.57
CA GLU A 359 -11.03 24.86 10.27
C GLU A 359 -12.05 24.47 11.35
N ALA A 360 -12.54 23.23 11.33
CA ALA A 360 -13.58 22.75 12.25
C ALA A 360 -13.52 21.22 12.43
N LEU A 361 -12.40 20.72 12.94
CA LEU A 361 -12.21 19.30 13.19
C LEU A 361 -13.00 18.85 14.42
N ASN A 362 -13.79 17.78 14.29
CA ASN A 362 -14.40 17.12 15.43
C ASN A 362 -13.43 16.07 16.01
N PRO A 363 -12.94 16.24 17.25
CA PRO A 363 -11.98 15.31 17.85
C PRO A 363 -12.54 13.88 18.01
N LYS A 364 -13.86 13.70 17.99
CA LYS A 364 -14.54 12.41 18.15
C LYS A 364 -14.37 11.45 16.98
N TYR A 365 -13.85 11.90 15.83
CA TYR A 365 -13.66 11.03 14.67
C TYR A 365 -12.64 9.91 14.90
N SER A 366 -11.74 10.08 15.87
CA SER A 366 -10.73 9.08 16.22
C SER A 366 -10.54 9.03 17.74
N ILE A 367 -10.46 7.82 18.30
CA ILE A 367 -10.17 7.64 19.74
C ILE A 367 -8.83 8.30 20.08
N LEU A 368 -7.78 8.07 19.27
CA LEU A 368 -6.47 8.64 19.54
C LEU A 368 -6.48 10.16 19.46
N LEU A 369 -7.08 10.72 18.41
CA LEU A 369 -7.18 12.16 18.23
C LEU A 369 -7.91 12.81 19.42
N ALA A 370 -9.00 12.21 19.90
CA ALA A 370 -9.73 12.72 21.06
C ALA A 370 -8.88 12.72 22.32
N LEU A 371 -8.11 11.66 22.57
CA LEU A 371 -7.21 11.56 23.71
C LEU A 371 -6.09 12.61 23.63
N LEU A 372 -5.46 12.78 22.46
CA LEU A 372 -4.42 13.78 22.25
C LEU A 372 -4.97 15.21 22.35
N SER A 373 -6.19 15.44 21.84
CA SER A 373 -6.87 16.73 21.95
C SER A 373 -7.19 17.06 23.40
N LYS A 374 -7.72 16.09 24.17
CA LYS A 374 -7.95 16.27 25.62
C LYS A 374 -6.64 16.53 26.37
N LEU A 375 -5.57 15.84 26.00
CA LEU A 375 -4.26 16.04 26.62
C LEU A 375 -3.70 17.44 26.36
N ALA A 376 -3.86 17.96 25.13
CA ALA A 376 -3.32 19.26 24.74
C ALA A 376 -4.18 20.45 25.20
N LEU A 377 -5.51 20.36 25.06
CA LEU A 377 -6.44 21.47 25.30
C LEU A 377 -7.20 21.36 26.63
N GLY A 378 -7.11 20.22 27.32
CA GLY A 378 -7.61 20.03 28.67
C GLY A 378 -9.12 20.29 28.84
N GLY A 379 -9.46 21.14 29.82
CA GLY A 379 -10.84 21.49 30.16
C GLY A 379 -11.51 22.47 29.19
N ALA A 380 -10.76 23.03 28.24
CA ALA A 380 -11.32 23.96 27.26
C ALA A 380 -12.16 23.24 26.19
N LEU A 381 -11.90 21.94 25.96
CA LEU A 381 -12.75 21.10 25.11
C LEU A 381 -14.03 20.71 25.84
N THR A 382 -15.15 20.99 25.18
CA THR A 382 -16.50 20.70 25.65
C THR A 382 -17.26 19.84 24.63
N PRO A 383 -18.40 19.24 24.99
CA PRO A 383 -19.22 18.45 24.07
C PRO A 383 -19.69 19.15 22.79
N LYS A 384 -19.61 20.49 22.77
CA LYS A 384 -20.04 21.34 21.67
C LYS A 384 -18.88 22.07 20.98
N SER A 385 -17.64 21.74 21.29
CA SER A 385 -16.46 22.34 20.66
C SER A 385 -15.90 21.49 19.52
N ALA A 386 -15.51 22.15 18.44
CA ALA A 386 -14.61 21.69 17.40
C ALA A 386 -13.27 22.45 17.53
N ILE A 387 -12.28 22.02 16.75
CA ILE A 387 -10.92 22.56 16.79
C ILE A 387 -10.59 23.15 15.42
N ASP A 388 -10.22 24.43 15.39
CA ASP A 388 -9.58 25.06 14.25
C ASP A 388 -8.08 24.78 14.34
N LEU A 389 -7.61 23.89 13.47
CA LEU A 389 -6.27 23.32 13.56
C LEU A 389 -5.21 24.32 13.12
N HIS A 390 -4.25 24.57 14.02
CA HIS A 390 -2.99 25.18 13.64
C HIS A 390 -2.33 24.39 12.49
N PRO A 391 -1.63 25.02 11.52
CA PRO A 391 -1.02 24.30 10.38
C PRO A 391 -0.13 23.11 10.76
N VAL A 392 0.54 23.19 11.92
CA VAL A 392 1.34 22.07 12.46
C VAL A 392 0.45 20.94 13.00
N ALA A 393 -0.70 21.27 13.60
CA ALA A 393 -1.68 20.28 14.01
C ALA A 393 -2.28 19.55 12.81
N VAL A 394 -2.53 20.26 11.69
CA VAL A 394 -2.94 19.66 10.42
C VAL A 394 -1.88 18.66 9.93
N ALA A 395 -0.61 19.03 9.94
CA ALA A 395 0.49 18.13 9.58
C ALA A 395 0.55 16.88 10.48
N GLY A 396 0.40 17.05 11.79
CA GLY A 396 0.36 15.94 12.74
C GLY A 396 -0.85 15.02 12.53
N PHE A 397 -2.03 15.60 12.30
CA PHE A 397 -3.25 14.84 12.00
C PHE A 397 -3.12 14.04 10.70
N LEU A 398 -2.55 14.64 9.64
CA LEU A 398 -2.22 13.91 8.42
C LEU A 398 -1.19 12.80 8.67
N GLY A 399 -0.23 13.02 9.56
CA GLY A 399 0.70 11.97 10.02
C GLY A 399 -0.01 10.77 10.64
N LEU A 400 -1.04 11.01 11.46
CA LEU A 400 -1.87 9.93 12.00
C LEU A 400 -2.63 9.18 10.90
N ILE A 401 -3.19 9.91 9.92
CA ILE A 401 -3.86 9.31 8.76
C ILE A 401 -2.88 8.45 7.96
N VAL A 402 -1.71 8.96 7.61
CA VAL A 402 -0.69 8.22 6.87
C VAL A 402 -0.26 6.96 7.64
N THR A 403 -0.03 7.08 8.94
CA THR A 403 0.28 5.94 9.81
C THR A 403 -0.83 4.89 9.76
N ALA A 404 -2.10 5.29 9.88
CA ALA A 404 -3.23 4.37 9.81
C ALA A 404 -3.35 3.69 8.44
N LEU A 405 -3.17 4.44 7.36
CA LEU A 405 -3.22 3.89 6.00
C LEU A 405 -2.14 2.85 5.79
N ASN A 406 -0.90 3.14 6.20
CA ASN A 406 0.20 2.20 6.09
C ASN A 406 -0.01 0.97 6.98
N LEU A 407 -0.60 1.12 8.17
CA LEU A 407 -0.92 -0.01 9.05
C LEU A 407 -2.14 -0.83 8.62
N MET A 408 -2.91 -0.42 7.61
CA MET A 408 -4.02 -1.24 7.11
C MET A 408 -3.49 -2.62 6.69
N PRO A 409 -4.11 -3.73 7.13
CA PRO A 409 -3.59 -5.06 6.91
C PRO A 409 -3.92 -5.56 5.50
N VAL A 410 -3.45 -4.87 4.46
CA VAL A 410 -3.87 -5.05 3.08
C VAL A 410 -2.68 -5.01 2.12
N GLY A 411 -2.36 -6.16 1.52
CA GLY A 411 -1.47 -6.23 0.36
C GLY A 411 -0.05 -5.74 0.65
N GLN A 412 0.41 -4.80 -0.16
CA GLN A 412 1.76 -4.22 -0.13
C GLN A 412 1.94 -3.08 0.90
N LEU A 413 0.91 -2.75 1.67
CA LEU A 413 1.03 -1.78 2.75
C LEU A 413 1.80 -2.40 3.92
N ASP A 414 2.44 -1.58 4.75
CA ASP A 414 3.22 -2.02 5.90
C ASP A 414 2.44 -2.98 6.82
N GLY A 415 1.16 -2.70 7.06
CA GLY A 415 0.26 -3.55 7.84
C GLY A 415 -0.01 -4.89 7.17
N GLY A 416 -0.07 -4.94 5.83
CA GLY A 416 -0.17 -6.16 5.06
C GLY A 416 1.06 -7.04 5.26
N HIS A 417 2.25 -6.46 5.19
CA HIS A 417 3.52 -7.15 5.46
C HIS A 417 3.66 -7.59 6.92
N ILE A 418 3.18 -6.80 7.90
CA ILE A 418 3.15 -7.19 9.31
C ILE A 418 2.30 -8.45 9.48
N VAL A 419 1.09 -8.47 8.94
CA VAL A 419 0.16 -9.60 9.06
C VAL A 419 0.65 -10.81 8.27
N HIS A 420 1.23 -10.63 7.09
CA HIS A 420 1.90 -11.69 6.34
C HIS A 420 3.05 -12.27 7.14
N ALA A 421 3.93 -11.43 7.67
CA ALA A 421 5.01 -11.92 8.50
C ALA A 421 4.47 -12.71 9.69
N MET A 422 3.45 -12.25 10.42
CA MET A 422 2.91 -12.98 11.58
C MET A 422 2.21 -14.30 11.21
N PHE A 423 1.31 -14.30 10.22
CA PHE A 423 0.37 -15.41 10.00
C PHE A 423 0.57 -16.18 8.68
N GLY A 424 1.58 -15.80 7.89
CA GLY A 424 1.84 -16.34 6.57
C GLY A 424 0.93 -15.73 5.49
N GLN A 425 1.33 -15.94 4.23
CA GLN A 425 0.72 -15.26 3.08
C GLN A 425 -0.78 -15.53 2.92
N ARG A 426 -1.21 -16.77 3.17
CA ARG A 426 -2.61 -17.17 3.00
C ARG A 426 -3.54 -16.49 3.98
N THR A 427 -3.18 -16.52 5.24
CA THR A 427 -3.96 -15.90 6.31
C THR A 427 -3.98 -14.39 6.14
N ALA A 428 -2.86 -13.78 5.74
CA ALA A 428 -2.79 -12.35 5.46
C ALA A 428 -3.70 -11.92 4.30
N MET A 429 -3.82 -12.72 3.23
CA MET A 429 -4.79 -12.44 2.17
C MET A 429 -6.23 -12.44 2.70
N VAL A 430 -6.59 -13.40 3.56
CA VAL A 430 -7.94 -13.47 4.16
C VAL A 430 -8.18 -12.26 5.06
N ILE A 431 -7.21 -11.90 5.92
CA ILE A 431 -7.29 -10.74 6.79
C ILE A 431 -7.43 -9.46 5.95
N GLY A 432 -6.68 -9.30 4.87
CA GLY A 432 -6.78 -8.14 3.99
C GLY A 432 -8.11 -8.06 3.24
N GLN A 433 -8.70 -9.19 2.87
CA GLN A 433 -10.05 -9.22 2.29
C GLN A 433 -11.10 -8.76 3.32
N ILE A 434 -11.00 -9.24 4.56
CA ILE A 434 -11.89 -8.84 5.66
C ILE A 434 -11.70 -7.34 5.96
N ALA A 435 -10.47 -6.85 6.04
CA ALA A 435 -10.18 -5.45 6.32
C ALA A 435 -10.74 -4.51 5.24
N ARG A 436 -10.65 -4.87 3.95
CA ARG A 436 -11.29 -4.13 2.86
C ARG A 436 -12.81 -4.07 3.03
N LEU A 437 -13.44 -5.21 3.34
CA LEU A 437 -14.88 -5.28 3.54
C LEU A 437 -15.31 -4.42 4.73
N LEU A 438 -14.59 -4.51 5.86
CA LEU A 438 -14.87 -3.72 7.05
C LEU A 438 -14.71 -2.22 6.79
N LEU A 439 -13.65 -1.80 6.08
CA LEU A 439 -13.47 -0.38 5.74
C LEU A 439 -14.56 0.10 4.76
N LEU A 440 -14.96 -0.74 3.81
CA LEU A 440 -16.08 -0.42 2.92
C LEU A 440 -17.39 -0.26 3.71
N LEU A 441 -17.68 -1.13 4.66
CA LEU A 441 -18.84 -1.00 5.54
C LEU A 441 -18.76 0.26 6.41
N LEU A 442 -17.57 0.56 6.96
CA LEU A 442 -17.34 1.78 7.72
C LEU A 442 -17.55 3.03 6.87
N SER A 443 -17.21 2.98 5.58
CA SER A 443 -17.42 4.10 4.65
C SER A 443 -18.89 4.45 4.41
N LEU A 444 -19.82 3.52 4.67
CA LEU A 444 -21.26 3.78 4.63
C LEU A 444 -21.73 4.61 5.83
N ILE A 445 -21.01 4.55 6.94
CA ILE A 445 -21.27 5.32 8.16
C ILE A 445 -20.52 6.65 8.09
N GLN A 446 -19.29 6.63 7.61
CA GLN A 446 -18.43 7.80 7.47
C GLN A 446 -17.93 7.92 6.03
N ALA A 447 -18.55 8.82 5.27
CA ALA A 447 -18.28 9.01 3.84
C ALA A 447 -16.79 9.30 3.53
N GLU A 448 -16.03 9.80 4.50
CA GLU A 448 -14.62 10.18 4.33
C GLU A 448 -13.70 8.96 4.12
N PHE A 449 -14.09 7.78 4.61
CA PHE A 449 -13.35 6.54 4.34
C PHE A 449 -13.67 5.93 2.97
N PHE A 450 -14.65 6.46 2.22
CA PHE A 450 -15.06 5.89 0.94
C PHE A 450 -13.93 5.92 -0.10
N LEU A 451 -13.22 7.04 -0.19
CA LEU A 451 -12.08 7.18 -1.10
C LEU A 451 -11.00 6.14 -0.76
N TRP A 452 -10.71 5.95 0.53
CA TRP A 452 -9.73 4.97 0.99
C TRP A 452 -10.18 3.54 0.73
N ALA A 453 -11.44 3.19 1.02
CA ALA A 453 -12.01 1.88 0.72
C ALA A 453 -11.91 1.56 -0.77
N MET A 454 -12.16 2.55 -1.63
CA MET A 454 -12.02 2.40 -3.09
C MET A 454 -10.56 2.12 -3.47
N ILE A 455 -9.60 2.90 -2.97
CA ILE A 455 -8.17 2.71 -3.26
C ILE A 455 -7.71 1.30 -2.83
N LEU A 456 -8.06 0.88 -1.62
CA LEU A 456 -7.67 -0.42 -1.08
C LEU A 456 -8.24 -1.60 -1.87
N LEU A 457 -9.41 -1.45 -2.51
CA LEU A 457 -9.99 -2.50 -3.35
C LEU A 457 -9.06 -2.88 -4.52
N PHE A 458 -8.34 -1.90 -5.06
CA PHE A 458 -7.49 -2.06 -6.25
C PHE A 458 -6.05 -2.49 -5.92
N ILE A 459 -5.60 -2.35 -4.68
CA ILE A 459 -4.30 -2.87 -4.27
C ILE A 459 -4.33 -4.40 -4.38
N PRO A 460 -3.31 -5.10 -4.89
CA PRO A 460 -3.24 -6.55 -4.84
C PRO A 460 -3.13 -7.06 -3.39
N LEU A 461 -3.80 -8.16 -3.05
CA LEU A 461 -3.65 -8.80 -1.72
C LEU A 461 -2.40 -9.68 -1.63
N ILE A 462 -1.85 -10.08 -2.78
CA ILE A 462 -0.66 -10.93 -2.87
C ILE A 462 0.55 -10.02 -2.89
N ASP A 463 1.45 -10.25 -1.95
CA ASP A 463 2.75 -9.63 -1.87
C ASP A 463 3.90 -10.57 -2.31
N GLU A 464 5.10 -10.01 -2.53
CA GLU A 464 6.30 -10.78 -2.81
C GLU A 464 6.80 -11.53 -1.56
N PRO A 465 6.84 -12.87 -1.57
CA PRO A 465 7.21 -13.64 -0.40
C PRO A 465 8.71 -13.50 -0.08
N ALA A 466 9.02 -13.56 1.21
CA ALA A 466 10.41 -13.63 1.67
C ALA A 466 11.09 -14.93 1.19
N LEU A 467 12.42 -14.91 1.08
CA LEU A 467 13.19 -16.10 0.69
C LEU A 467 12.98 -17.27 1.65
N ASN A 468 12.75 -17.00 2.94
CA ASN A 468 12.29 -17.98 3.92
C ASN A 468 10.97 -17.52 4.54
N ASP A 469 9.87 -17.98 3.96
CA ASP A 469 8.49 -17.63 4.33
C ASP A 469 7.83 -18.66 5.27
N VAL A 470 8.51 -19.76 5.57
CA VAL A 470 7.99 -20.83 6.44
C VAL A 470 8.37 -20.61 7.90
N THR A 471 9.51 -19.97 8.16
CA THR A 471 10.00 -19.78 9.53
C THR A 471 9.15 -18.75 10.27
N GLU A 472 8.59 -19.18 11.41
CA GLU A 472 7.75 -18.35 12.27
C GLU A 472 8.54 -17.25 13.00
N LEU A 473 7.79 -16.27 13.51
CA LEU A 473 8.32 -15.17 14.32
C LEU A 473 8.51 -15.64 15.77
N ASP A 474 9.18 -14.80 16.56
CA ASP A 474 9.23 -14.95 18.00
C ASP A 474 8.08 -14.19 18.66
N ASN A 475 7.64 -14.69 19.82
CA ASN A 475 6.50 -14.16 20.57
C ASN A 475 6.56 -12.64 20.82
N LYS A 476 7.75 -12.04 20.94
CA LYS A 476 7.89 -10.59 21.15
C LYS A 476 7.43 -9.78 19.94
N ARG A 477 7.78 -10.24 18.74
CA ARG A 477 7.35 -9.61 17.48
C ARG A 477 5.85 -9.79 17.28
N ASP A 478 5.31 -10.96 17.60
CA ASP A 478 3.86 -11.17 17.52
C ASP A 478 3.07 -10.20 18.40
N VAL A 479 3.52 -10.00 19.65
CA VAL A 479 2.91 -9.01 20.55
C VAL A 479 3.03 -7.60 19.97
N LEU A 480 4.18 -7.23 19.42
CA LEU A 480 4.38 -5.91 18.82
C LEU A 480 3.49 -5.68 17.59
N GLY A 481 3.31 -6.72 16.75
CA GLY A 481 2.42 -6.68 15.60
C GLY A 481 0.96 -6.50 16.01
N LEU A 482 0.51 -7.23 17.05
CA LEU A 482 -0.81 -7.03 17.64
C LEU A 482 -1.01 -5.62 18.20
N LEU A 483 0.01 -5.04 18.85
CA LEU A 483 -0.03 -3.65 19.33
C LEU A 483 -0.18 -2.65 18.17
N MET A 484 0.45 -2.89 17.02
CA MET A 484 0.27 -2.05 15.83
C MET A 484 -1.10 -2.19 15.19
N MET A 485 -1.68 -3.39 15.17
CA MET A 485 -3.07 -3.58 14.77
C MET A 485 -4.03 -2.89 15.74
N ALA A 486 -3.75 -2.91 17.04
CA ALA A 486 -4.53 -2.16 18.03
C ALA A 486 -4.38 -0.64 17.83
N LEU A 487 -3.17 -0.15 17.54
CA LEU A 487 -2.91 1.26 17.23
C LEU A 487 -3.73 1.72 16.01
N LEU A 488 -3.77 0.92 14.94
CA LEU A 488 -4.62 1.17 13.78
C LEU A 488 -6.08 1.37 14.19
N LEU A 489 -6.63 0.46 14.99
CA LEU A 489 -8.02 0.54 15.45
C LEU A 489 -8.28 1.81 16.27
N ILE A 490 -7.34 2.20 17.13
CA ILE A 490 -7.46 3.41 17.96
C ILE A 490 -7.38 4.69 17.08
N ILE A 491 -6.64 4.66 15.97
CA ILE A 491 -6.59 5.79 15.04
C ILE A 491 -7.86 5.86 14.18
N VAL A 492 -8.34 4.73 13.67
CA VAL A 492 -9.45 4.70 12.67
C VAL A 492 -10.83 4.74 13.31
N LEU A 493 -11.02 4.13 14.48
CA LEU A 493 -12.35 4.02 15.08
C LEU A 493 -12.79 5.34 15.74
N PRO A 494 -14.06 5.74 15.57
CA PRO A 494 -14.61 6.91 16.25
C PRO A 494 -14.69 6.66 17.76
N LEU A 495 -14.64 7.76 18.52
CA LEU A 495 -14.71 7.71 19.97
C LEU A 495 -16.07 7.16 20.45
N PRO A 496 -16.11 6.06 21.21
CA PRO A 496 -17.35 5.55 21.78
C PRO A 496 -17.99 6.57 22.75
N GLN A 497 -19.32 6.69 22.72
CA GLN A 497 -20.05 7.67 23.53
C GLN A 497 -19.77 7.55 25.04
N ALA A 498 -19.58 6.33 25.55
CA ALA A 498 -19.25 6.11 26.95
C ALA A 498 -17.92 6.77 27.36
N ILE A 499 -16.90 6.68 26.49
CA ILE A 499 -15.58 7.29 26.72
C ILE A 499 -15.68 8.81 26.51
N ALA A 500 -16.44 9.27 25.52
CA ALA A 500 -16.70 10.69 25.29
C ALA A 500 -17.31 11.37 26.52
N ASN A 501 -18.33 10.75 27.12
CA ASN A 501 -18.95 11.25 28.35
C ASN A 501 -17.96 11.28 29.53
N TRP A 502 -17.11 10.25 29.66
CA TRP A 502 -16.08 10.20 30.71
C TRP A 502 -15.00 11.28 30.53
N LEU A 503 -14.59 11.53 29.28
CA LEU A 503 -13.62 12.58 28.93
C LEU A 503 -14.23 14.00 28.93
N GLN A 504 -15.56 14.11 29.08
CA GLN A 504 -16.33 15.35 28.96
C GLN A 504 -16.13 16.05 27.60
N ILE A 505 -16.04 15.27 26.51
CA ILE A 505 -15.83 15.75 25.13
C ILE A 505 -16.95 15.32 24.21
#